data_AF-A0A399WT27-F1
#
_entry.id   AF-A0A399WT27-F1
#
_cell.length_a   1.000
_cell.length_b   1.000
_cell.length_c   1.000
_cell.angle_alpha   90.00
_cell.angle_beta   90.00
_cell.angle_gamma   90.00
#
_symmetry.space_group_name_H-M   'P 1'
#
loop_
_entity.id
_entity.type
_entity.pdbx_description
1 polymer ?
#
loop_
_entity_poly.entity_id
_entity_poly.type
_entity_poly.pdbx_seq_one_letter_code
_entity_poly.pdbx_strand_id
1 'polypeptide(L)'
;MSTTLDNIKPETLARIERQAHFLGLSADEYLRRLLPAEEQELALSPDISDDEFVKDMAEFADVDSVTSYTGSYSREDIYFDHD
;
A
#
# COMPACT_ATOMS: atom_id res chain seq x y z
N MET A 1 -14.07 19.45 3.59
CA MET A 1 -13.96 19.73 5.05
C MET A 1 -12.50 20.05 5.33
N SER A 2 -12.20 21.20 5.94
CA SER A 2 -10.80 21.57 6.25
C SER A 2 -10.39 20.84 7.52
N THR A 3 -9.57 19.79 7.38
CA THR A 3 -8.97 19.07 8.51
C THR A 3 -7.76 19.87 8.99
N THR A 4 -8.00 20.96 9.72
CA THR A 4 -6.92 21.71 10.36
C THR A 4 -6.43 20.98 11.60
N LEU A 5 -5.13 21.04 11.85
CA LEU A 5 -4.43 20.41 12.99
C LEU A 5 -4.76 21.09 14.34
N ASP A 6 -5.83 21.88 14.41
CA ASP A 6 -6.15 22.79 15.52
C ASP A 6 -6.45 22.05 16.84
N ASN A 7 -6.64 20.72 16.78
CA ASN A 7 -6.94 19.86 17.93
C ASN A 7 -5.86 18.80 18.21
N ILE A 8 -4.59 19.08 17.93
CA ILE A 8 -3.49 18.21 18.35
C ILE A 8 -3.07 18.53 19.79
N LYS A 9 -2.99 17.49 20.63
CA LYS A 9 -2.47 17.63 22.00
C LYS A 9 -1.01 18.10 21.96
N PRO A 10 -0.57 18.97 22.88
CA PRO A 10 0.79 19.51 22.88
C PRO A 10 1.87 18.43 22.96
N GLU A 11 1.61 17.33 23.67
CA GLU A 11 2.51 16.18 23.75
C GLU A 11 2.74 15.50 22.39
N THR A 12 1.69 15.40 21.57
CA THR A 12 1.75 14.81 20.23
C THR A 12 2.52 15.72 19.28
N LEU A 13 2.33 17.03 19.38
CA LEU A 13 3.05 18.02 18.60
C LEU A 13 4.56 17.94 18.88
N ALA A 14 4.95 17.89 20.16
CA ALA A 14 6.34 17.75 20.56
C ALA A 14 7.00 16.44 20.06
N ARG A 15 6.24 15.34 19.97
CA ARG A 15 6.73 14.09 19.36
C ARG A 15 6.94 14.22 17.86
N ILE A 16 6.00 14.86 17.16
CA ILE A 16 6.08 15.11 15.72
C ILE A 16 7.31 15.97 15.39
N GLU A 17 7.51 17.09 16.10
CA GLU A 17 8.65 17.98 15.89
C GLU A 17 9.99 17.27 16.14
N ARG A 18 10.08 16.47 17.20
CA ARG A 18 11.29 15.70 17.50
C ARG A 18 11.62 14.70 16.39
N GLN A 19 10.61 14.00 15.89
CA GLN A 19 10.80 13.02 14.83
C GLN A 19 11.14 13.68 13.50
N ALA A 20 10.49 14.79 13.17
CA ALA A 20 10.81 15.60 11.99
C ALA A 20 12.26 16.10 12.05
N HIS A 21 12.70 16.66 13.18
CA HIS A 21 14.08 17.11 13.37
C HIS A 21 15.09 15.97 13.26
N PHE A 22 14.81 14.79 13.82
CA PHE A 22 15.68 13.62 13.69
C PHE A 22 15.89 13.22 12.23
N LEU A 23 14.86 13.36 11.40
CA LEU A 23 14.91 13.06 9.97
C LEU A 23 15.42 14.24 9.12
N GLY A 24 15.75 15.38 9.73
CA GLY A 24 16.16 16.60 9.03
C GLY A 24 15.04 17.26 8.23
N LEU A 25 13.78 17.01 8.59
CA LEU A 25 12.59 17.49 7.90
C LEU A 25 11.89 18.59 8.70
N SER A 26 11.10 19.42 8.02
CA SER A 26 10.10 20.24 8.70
C SER A 26 8.95 19.39 9.22
N ALA A 27 8.24 19.85 10.25
CA ALA A 27 7.07 19.13 10.78
C ALA A 27 6.00 18.90 9.70
N ASP A 28 5.76 19.89 8.84
CA ASP A 28 4.83 19.79 7.71
C ASP A 28 5.27 18.74 6.68
N GLU A 29 6.56 18.72 6.33
CA GLU A 29 7.09 17.73 5.39
C GLU A 29 7.01 16.31 5.96
N TYR A 30 7.29 16.16 7.25
CA TYR A 30 7.12 14.90 7.96
C TYR A 30 5.65 14.43 7.94
N LEU A 31 4.70 15.32 8.22
CA LEU A 31 3.28 15.00 8.16
C LEU A 31 2.82 14.61 6.76
N ARG A 32 3.31 15.30 5.71
CA ARG A 32 3.02 14.95 4.31
C ARG A 32 3.52 13.56 3.93
N ARG A 33 4.64 13.10 4.52
CA ARG A 33 5.14 11.74 4.29
C ARG A 33 4.35 10.66 5.05
N LEU A 34 3.71 11.01 6.16
CA LEU A 34 2.86 10.09 6.93
C LEU A 34 1.49 9.90 6.29
N LEU A 35 1.00 10.91 5.59
CA LEU A 35 -0.21 10.79 4.80
C LEU A 35 0.12 9.91 3.59
N PRO A 36 -0.59 8.80 3.36
CA PRO A 36 -0.48 8.10 2.09
C PRO A 36 -0.77 9.11 0.98
N ALA A 37 0.05 9.09 -0.08
CA ALA A 37 -0.28 9.79 -1.31
C ALA A 37 -1.72 9.39 -1.70
N GLU A 38 -2.49 10.35 -2.23
CA GLU A 38 -3.89 10.19 -2.63
C GLU A 38 -4.20 8.75 -2.99
N GLU A 39 -5.19 8.16 -2.31
CA GLU A 39 -5.67 6.80 -2.51
C GLU A 39 -5.53 6.49 -4.01
N GLN A 40 -4.52 5.69 -4.37
CA GLN A 40 -4.49 5.12 -5.71
C GLN A 40 -5.81 4.38 -5.79
N GLU A 41 -6.74 4.88 -6.59
CA GLU A 41 -7.95 4.18 -6.91
C GLU A 41 -7.48 2.84 -7.49
N LEU A 42 -7.46 1.80 -6.65
CA LEU A 42 -7.25 0.41 -7.06
C LEU A 42 -8.47 -0.11 -7.85
N ALA A 43 -9.35 0.79 -8.28
CA ALA A 43 -10.36 0.51 -9.25
C ALA A 43 -9.64 0.20 -10.57
N LEU A 44 -9.95 -0.97 -11.13
CA LEU A 44 -9.78 -1.21 -12.57
C LEU A 44 -10.29 0.06 -13.25
N SER A 45 -9.38 0.79 -13.91
CA SER A 45 -9.75 2.03 -14.59
C SER A 45 -10.97 1.71 -15.44
N PRO A 46 -12.11 2.41 -15.29
CA PRO A 46 -13.33 2.09 -16.02
C PRO A 46 -13.16 2.20 -17.55
N ASP A 47 -12.02 2.75 -17.99
CA ASP A 47 -11.63 2.95 -19.37
C ASP A 47 -10.65 1.88 -19.91
N ILE A 48 -10.24 0.88 -19.11
CA ILE A 48 -9.39 -0.20 -19.63
C ILE A 48 -10.21 -1.11 -20.54
N SER A 49 -9.77 -1.27 -21.79
CA SER A 49 -10.39 -2.22 -22.70
C SER A 49 -10.06 -3.67 -22.31
N ASP A 50 -10.91 -4.62 -22.68
CA ASP A 50 -10.65 -6.05 -22.43
C ASP A 50 -9.30 -6.49 -23.02
N ASP A 51 -8.93 -5.93 -24.19
CA ASP A 51 -7.65 -6.23 -24.86
C ASP A 51 -6.44 -5.71 -24.08
N GLU A 52 -6.54 -4.53 -23.47
CA GLU A 52 -5.50 -3.97 -22.60
C GLU A 52 -5.38 -4.76 -21.30
N PHE A 53 -6.50 -5.17 -20.71
CA PHE A 53 -6.50 -6.03 -19.54
C PHE A 53 -5.84 -7.39 -19.82
N VAL A 54 -6.16 -8.04 -20.94
CA VAL A 54 -5.54 -9.31 -21.33
C VAL A 54 -4.04 -9.15 -21.53
N LYS A 55 -3.60 -8.04 -22.11
CA LYS A 55 -2.18 -7.75 -22.30
C LYS A 55 -1.45 -7.55 -20.97
N ASP A 56 -2.03 -6.79 -20.05
CA ASP A 56 -1.46 -6.55 -18.72
C ASP A 56 -1.35 -7.85 -17.92
N MET A 57 -2.35 -8.73 -18.00
CA MET A 57 -2.31 -10.04 -17.35
C MET A 57 -1.29 -10.98 -17.99
N ALA A 58 -1.11 -10.91 -19.32
CA ALA A 58 -0.07 -11.66 -20.00
C ALA A 58 1.33 -11.18 -19.58
N GLU A 59 1.55 -9.87 -19.48
CA GLU A 59 2.81 -9.29 -19.00
C GLU A 59 3.08 -9.66 -17.54
N PHE A 60 2.07 -9.63 -16.68
CA PHE A 60 2.19 -10.09 -15.30
C PHE A 60 2.55 -11.58 -15.19
N ALA A 61 1.97 -12.43 -16.03
CA ALA A 61 2.26 -13.85 -16.07
C ALA A 61 3.65 -14.18 -16.66
N ASP A 62 4.16 -13.32 -17.54
CA ASP A 62 5.47 -13.44 -18.18
C ASP A 62 6.61 -12.89 -17.29
N VAL A 63 6.30 -12.29 -16.13
CA VAL A 63 7.31 -11.99 -15.12
C VAL A 63 7.83 -13.32 -14.56
N ASP A 64 8.98 -13.73 -15.08
CA ASP A 64 9.79 -14.94 -14.87
C ASP A 64 10.17 -15.24 -13.38
N SER A 65 9.51 -14.59 -12.41
CA SER A 65 9.79 -14.70 -10.97
C SER A 65 8.68 -15.35 -10.15
N VAL A 66 7.66 -15.93 -10.77
CA VAL A 66 6.75 -16.82 -10.02
C VAL A 66 7.52 -18.09 -9.70
N THR A 67 8.24 -18.06 -8.58
CA THR A 67 8.98 -19.21 -8.06
C THR A 67 8.06 -20.42 -8.10
N SER A 68 8.43 -21.45 -8.87
CA SER A 68 7.64 -22.69 -8.94
C SER A 68 7.31 -23.14 -7.54
N TYR A 69 6.02 -23.29 -7.26
CA TYR A 69 5.56 -23.70 -5.95
C TYR A 69 6.16 -25.07 -5.60
N THR A 70 7.09 -25.10 -4.65
CA THR A 70 7.78 -26.33 -4.19
C THR A 70 7.10 -26.98 -2.99
N GLY A 71 6.01 -26.40 -2.50
CA GLY A 71 5.25 -26.94 -1.39
C GLY A 71 4.48 -28.20 -1.79
N SER A 72 4.25 -29.08 -0.82
CA SER A 72 3.36 -30.23 -0.96
C SER A 72 1.90 -29.88 -0.70
N TYR A 73 1.57 -28.61 -0.45
CA TYR A 73 0.20 -28.26 -0.13
C TYR A 73 -0.65 -28.45 -1.38
N SER A 74 -1.56 -29.40 -1.25
CA SER A 74 -2.56 -29.70 -2.24
C SER A 74 -3.68 -28.66 -2.16
N ARG A 75 -4.51 -28.57 -3.21
CA ARG A 75 -5.67 -27.67 -3.19
C ARG A 75 -6.63 -28.05 -2.07
N GLU A 76 -6.64 -29.33 -1.71
CA GLU A 76 -7.46 -29.94 -0.67
C GLU A 76 -7.06 -29.41 0.73
N ASP A 77 -5.79 -29.10 0.96
CA ASP A 77 -5.28 -28.58 2.25
C ASP A 77 -5.81 -27.17 2.57
N ILE A 78 -6.36 -26.46 1.58
CA ILE A 78 -7.02 -25.16 1.78
C ILE A 78 -8.41 -25.33 2.41
N TYR A 79 -9.07 -26.46 2.14
CA TYR A 79 -10.46 -26.72 2.55
C TYR A 79 -10.60 -27.72 3.68
N PHE A 80 -9.53 -28.45 3.99
CA PHE A 80 -9.51 -29.45 5.04
C PHE A 80 -8.34 -29.14 5.97
N ASP A 81 -8.65 -28.53 7.12
CA ASP A 81 -7.69 -28.38 8.22
C ASP A 81 -7.16 -29.77 8.59
N HIS A 82 -5.84 -29.91 8.63
CA HIS A 82 -5.18 -31.13 9.07
C HIS A 82 -5.38 -31.29 10.58
N ASP A 83 -6.10 -32.33 11.00
CA ASP A 83 -6.20 -32.78 12.41
C ASP A 83 -4.83 -33.15 13.02
#